data_AF-A0A2D4K864-F1
#
_entry.id   AF-A0A2D4K864-F1
#
_cell.length_a   1.000
_cell.length_b   1.000
_cell.length_c   1.000
_cell.angle_alpha   90.00
_cell.angle_beta   90.00
_cell.angle_gamma   90.00
#
_symmetry.space_group_name_H-M   'P 1'
#
loop_
_entity.id
_entity.type
_entity.pdbx_description
1 polymer ?
#
loop_
_entity_poly.entity_id
_entity_poly.type
_entity_poly.pdbx_seq_one_letter_code
_entity_poly.pdbx_strand_id
1 'polypeptide(L)'
;MNGHGIEWSNESDRLLICQICIKLADINGPAKIRDLHLKWTEGIINEFYEQGDEEANLGLPISPFMNRHSPQLAKLQDSFITDIVGPLCNSYDAAGLLPGQWIEKDERESSEDCDAEEDSEEELEDLGTKLQRRKNGQQMFSQLIYHLNENHKLWKKIIEEEELNKSEENAHSENTTLCQTDEIQVIEEADEEDERH
;
A
#
# COMPACT_ATOMS: atom_id res chain seq x y z
N MET A 1 24.66 16.20 0.15
CA MET A 1 24.80 17.27 -0.88
C MET A 1 24.07 18.49 -0.36
N ASN A 2 24.77 19.60 -0.09
CA ASN A 2 24.16 20.83 0.40
C ASN A 2 23.54 21.58 -0.77
N GLY A 3 22.26 21.32 -1.06
CA GLY A 3 21.49 22.22 -1.90
C GLY A 3 21.35 23.57 -1.20
N HIS A 4 21.61 24.66 -1.90
CA HIS A 4 21.16 25.97 -1.43
C HIS A 4 19.64 25.87 -1.24
N GLY A 5 19.13 26.25 -0.05
CA GLY A 5 17.69 26.24 0.22
C GLY A 5 16.92 27.15 -0.74
N ILE A 6 15.60 27.15 -0.62
CA ILE A 6 14.70 27.92 -1.49
C ILE A 6 15.03 29.42 -1.45
N GLU A 7 15.27 30.02 -2.62
CA GLU A 7 15.44 31.48 -2.77
C GLU A 7 14.12 32.14 -3.16
N TRP A 8 13.39 32.70 -2.18
CA TRP A 8 12.07 33.29 -2.42
C TRP A 8 12.04 34.51 -3.37
N SER A 9 13.17 35.20 -3.55
CA SER A 9 13.31 36.26 -4.56
C SER A 9 13.39 35.72 -5.99
N ASN A 10 13.83 34.48 -6.16
CA ASN A 10 13.94 33.82 -7.46
C ASN A 10 12.56 33.37 -7.97
N GLU A 11 12.22 33.78 -9.19
CA GLU A 11 10.92 33.42 -9.80
C GLU A 11 10.81 31.94 -10.13
N SER A 12 11.91 31.31 -10.58
CA SER A 12 11.94 29.89 -10.92
C SER A 12 11.70 29.02 -9.69
N ASP A 13 12.29 29.37 -8.55
CA ASP A 13 12.09 28.65 -7.27
C ASP A 13 10.64 28.76 -6.81
N ARG A 14 10.05 29.97 -6.86
CA ARG A 14 8.63 30.15 -6.53
C ARG A 14 7.72 29.35 -7.45
N LEU A 15 7.99 29.36 -8.76
CA LEU A 15 7.21 28.60 -9.73
C LEU A 15 7.29 27.11 -9.48
N LEU A 16 8.48 26.58 -9.20
CA LEU A 16 8.68 25.17 -8.85
C LEU A 16 7.86 24.77 -7.61
N ILE A 17 7.87 25.61 -6.58
CA ILE A 17 7.07 25.36 -5.36
C ILE A 17 5.57 25.36 -5.67
N CYS A 18 5.09 26.31 -6.48
CA CYS A 18 3.69 26.31 -6.91
C CYS A 18 3.33 25.05 -7.71
N GLN A 19 4.23 24.58 -8.59
CA GLN A 19 4.04 23.34 -9.35
C GLN A 19 3.98 22.11 -8.44
N ILE A 20 4.84 22.03 -7.43
CA ILE A 20 4.82 20.92 -6.46
C ILE A 20 3.54 21.01 -5.60
N CYS A 21 3.15 22.21 -5.18
CA CYS A 21 1.94 22.44 -4.40
C CYS A 21 0.68 21.98 -5.15
N ILE A 22 0.52 22.32 -6.44
CA ILE A 22 -0.62 21.86 -7.23
C ILE A 22 -0.57 20.35 -7.47
N LYS A 23 0.61 19.76 -7.66
CA LYS A 23 0.77 18.30 -7.79
C LYS A 23 0.32 17.57 -6.53
N LEU A 24 0.71 18.04 -5.34
CA LEU A 24 0.22 17.50 -4.07
C LEU A 24 -1.29 17.67 -3.91
N ALA A 25 -1.81 18.82 -4.31
CA ALA A 25 -3.24 19.09 -4.24
C ALA A 25 -4.04 18.18 -5.18
N ASP A 26 -3.52 17.82 -6.34
CA ASP A 26 -4.18 16.93 -7.30
C ASP A 26 -4.37 15.51 -6.75
N ILE A 27 -3.34 14.98 -6.07
CA ILE A 27 -3.33 13.61 -5.53
C ILE A 27 -3.52 13.54 -4.01
N ASN A 28 -4.22 14.53 -3.43
CA ASN A 28 -4.29 14.69 -1.98
C ASN A 28 -5.11 13.61 -1.24
N GLY A 29 -5.88 12.78 -1.96
CA GLY A 29 -6.84 11.82 -1.39
C GLY A 29 -6.29 11.01 -0.21
N PRO A 30 -5.17 10.29 -0.38
CA PRO A 30 -4.54 9.50 0.68
C PRO A 30 -4.04 10.29 1.89
N ALA A 31 -3.81 11.61 1.75
CA ALA A 31 -3.37 12.48 2.85
C ALA A 31 -4.56 13.14 3.60
N LYS A 32 -5.79 12.70 3.35
CA LYS A 32 -7.00 13.18 4.04
C LYS A 32 -7.50 12.16 5.06
N ILE A 33 -8.40 12.61 5.94
CA ILE A 33 -9.11 11.71 6.85
C ILE A 33 -9.73 10.53 6.08
N ARG A 34 -9.70 9.34 6.70
CA ARG A 34 -10.09 8.06 6.10
C ARG A 34 -11.39 8.12 5.30
N ASP A 35 -12.46 8.68 5.86
CA ASP A 35 -13.76 8.72 5.17
C ASP A 35 -13.70 9.48 3.83
N LEU A 36 -12.92 10.56 3.78
CA LEU A 36 -12.72 11.32 2.56
C LEU A 36 -11.81 10.59 1.58
N HIS A 37 -10.72 9.98 2.08
CA HIS A 37 -9.84 9.14 1.28
C HIS A 37 -10.62 8.02 0.57
N LEU A 38 -11.38 7.24 1.32
CA LEU A 38 -12.18 6.13 0.80
C LEU A 38 -13.20 6.58 -0.25
N LYS A 39 -13.84 7.75 -0.04
CA LYS A 39 -14.78 8.31 -1.02
C LYS A 39 -14.11 8.67 -2.35
N TRP A 40 -12.90 9.23 -2.32
CA TRP A 40 -12.14 9.48 -3.54
C TRP A 40 -11.67 8.18 -4.19
N THR A 41 -11.18 7.24 -3.40
CA THR A 41 -10.77 5.91 -3.88
C THR A 41 -11.92 5.18 -4.59
N GLU A 42 -13.13 5.23 -4.03
CA GLU A 42 -14.33 4.65 -4.64
C GLU A 42 -14.65 5.30 -6.00
N GLY A 43 -14.57 6.63 -6.10
CA GLY A 43 -14.77 7.33 -7.37
C GLY A 43 -13.78 6.89 -8.45
N ILE A 44 -12.48 6.87 -8.12
CA ILE A 44 -11.40 6.52 -9.05
C ILE A 44 -11.53 5.07 -9.51
N ILE A 45 -11.80 4.13 -8.59
CA ILE A 45 -11.85 2.72 -8.95
C ILE A 45 -13.07 2.40 -9.83
N ASN A 46 -14.20 3.07 -9.59
CA ASN A 46 -15.38 2.92 -10.45
C ASN A 46 -15.09 3.40 -11.88
N GLU A 47 -14.39 4.53 -12.04
CA GLU A 47 -13.95 5.03 -13.35
C GLU A 47 -12.98 4.05 -14.04
N PHE A 48 -12.03 3.49 -13.29
CA PHE A 48 -11.12 2.46 -13.81
C PHE A 48 -11.87 1.22 -14.28
N TYR A 49 -12.89 0.78 -13.55
CA TYR A 49 -13.69 -0.38 -13.95
C TYR A 49 -14.57 -0.10 -15.16
N GLU A 50 -15.10 1.13 -15.31
CA GLU A 50 -15.81 1.53 -16.52
C GLU A 50 -14.88 1.49 -17.75
N GLN A 51 -13.64 1.99 -17.61
CA GLN A 51 -12.63 1.88 -18.66
C GLN A 51 -12.29 0.41 -18.98
N GLY A 52 -12.07 -0.42 -17.95
CA GLY A 52 -11.75 -1.83 -18.16
C GLY A 52 -12.85 -2.62 -18.85
N ASP A 53 -14.12 -2.30 -18.59
CA ASP A 53 -15.26 -2.88 -19.31
C ASP A 53 -15.26 -2.44 -20.79
N GLU A 54 -14.95 -1.18 -21.08
CA GLU A 54 -14.82 -0.69 -22.46
C GLU A 54 -13.67 -1.37 -23.21
N GLU A 55 -12.50 -1.51 -22.58
CA GLU A 55 -11.35 -2.25 -23.13
C GLU A 55 -11.74 -3.70 -23.46
N ALA A 56 -12.44 -4.38 -22.55
CA ALA A 56 -12.93 -5.73 -22.79
C ALA A 56 -13.93 -5.81 -23.95
N ASN A 57 -14.87 -4.86 -24.04
CA ASN A 57 -15.85 -4.77 -25.12
C ASN A 57 -15.19 -4.54 -26.49
N LEU A 58 -14.08 -3.82 -26.52
CA LEU A 58 -13.27 -3.59 -27.72
C LEU A 58 -12.32 -4.75 -28.05
N GLY A 59 -12.27 -5.79 -27.21
CA GLY A 59 -11.33 -6.91 -27.36
C GLY A 59 -9.88 -6.53 -27.09
N LEU A 60 -9.64 -5.45 -26.34
CA LEU A 60 -8.32 -5.02 -25.91
C LEU A 60 -7.93 -5.72 -24.59
N PRO A 61 -6.62 -5.88 -24.31
CA PRO A 61 -6.17 -6.28 -22.99
C PRO A 61 -6.63 -5.24 -21.95
N ILE A 62 -7.28 -5.71 -20.89
CA ILE A 62 -7.72 -4.83 -19.79
C ILE A 62 -6.47 -4.29 -19.07
N SER A 63 -6.45 -2.97 -18.87
CA SER A 63 -5.38 -2.25 -18.20
C SER A 63 -5.21 -2.72 -16.74
N PRO A 64 -3.98 -2.63 -16.18
CA PRO A 64 -3.73 -3.00 -14.80
C PRO A 64 -4.70 -2.33 -13.83
N PHE A 65 -5.19 -3.09 -12.83
CA PHE A 65 -6.15 -2.64 -11.81
C PHE A 65 -7.56 -2.29 -12.30
N MET A 66 -7.83 -2.37 -13.62
CA MET A 66 -9.12 -1.99 -14.22
C MET A 66 -10.10 -3.15 -14.38
N ASN A 67 -9.72 -4.38 -13.97
CA ASN A 67 -10.61 -5.53 -14.05
C ASN A 67 -11.43 -5.70 -12.76
N ARG A 68 -12.73 -5.38 -12.81
CA ARG A 68 -13.66 -5.55 -11.67
C ARG A 68 -13.86 -7.01 -11.23
N HIS A 69 -13.57 -7.98 -12.10
CA HIS A 69 -13.67 -9.41 -11.77
C HIS A 69 -12.42 -9.96 -11.07
N SER A 70 -11.33 -9.20 -11.05
CA SER A 70 -10.11 -9.51 -10.32
C SER A 70 -9.58 -8.23 -9.66
N PRO A 71 -10.32 -7.70 -8.66
CA PRO A 71 -9.98 -6.43 -8.04
C PRO A 71 -8.68 -6.56 -7.25
N GLN A 72 -7.81 -5.54 -7.35
CA GLN A 72 -6.55 -5.44 -6.59
C GLN A 72 -6.46 -4.06 -5.94
N LEU A 73 -7.55 -3.61 -5.32
CA LEU A 73 -7.69 -2.25 -4.81
C LEU A 73 -6.65 -1.93 -3.73
N ALA A 74 -6.44 -2.85 -2.78
CA ALA A 74 -5.51 -2.62 -1.69
C ALA A 74 -4.07 -2.46 -2.20
N LYS A 75 -3.65 -3.35 -3.11
CA LYS A 75 -2.36 -3.27 -3.80
C LYS A 75 -2.19 -1.99 -4.63
N LEU A 76 -3.24 -1.56 -5.34
CA LEU A 76 -3.24 -0.30 -6.09
C LEU A 76 -2.98 0.89 -5.15
N GLN A 77 -3.69 0.97 -4.03
CA GLN A 77 -3.57 2.09 -3.09
C GLN A 77 -2.22 2.06 -2.34
N ASP A 78 -1.74 0.89 -1.94
CA ASP A 78 -0.42 0.73 -1.30
C ASP A 78 0.72 1.19 -2.23
N SER A 79 0.74 0.74 -3.49
CA SER A 79 1.74 1.18 -4.47
C SER A 79 1.59 2.67 -4.80
N PHE A 80 0.37 3.18 -4.98
CA PHE A 80 0.17 4.60 -5.26
C PHE A 80 0.68 5.50 -4.12
N ILE A 81 0.44 5.11 -2.87
CA ILE A 81 0.96 5.83 -1.71
C ILE A 81 2.48 5.71 -1.62
N THR A 82 3.03 4.51 -1.81
CA THR A 82 4.47 4.24 -1.67
C THR A 82 5.30 4.92 -2.76
N ASP A 83 4.83 4.89 -4.00
CA ASP A 83 5.63 5.25 -5.17
C ASP A 83 5.37 6.69 -5.64
N ILE A 84 4.22 7.28 -5.30
CA ILE A 84 3.81 8.60 -5.83
C ILE A 84 3.55 9.59 -4.70
N VAL A 85 2.55 9.34 -3.85
CA VAL A 85 2.10 10.34 -2.85
C VAL A 85 3.13 10.52 -1.74
N GLY A 86 3.68 9.42 -1.22
CA GLY A 86 4.67 9.39 -0.14
C GLY A 86 5.93 10.18 -0.48
N PRO A 87 6.65 9.87 -1.57
CA PRO A 87 7.85 10.61 -1.97
C PRO A 87 7.60 12.10 -2.19
N LEU A 88 6.42 12.46 -2.73
CA LEU A 88 6.05 13.86 -2.97
C LEU A 88 5.80 14.60 -1.64
N CYS A 89 5.03 14.00 -0.73
CA CYS A 89 4.79 14.54 0.61
C CYS A 89 6.10 14.68 1.40
N ASN A 90 6.96 13.66 1.37
CA ASN A 90 8.25 13.64 2.07
C ASN A 90 9.18 14.74 1.56
N SER A 91 9.25 14.92 0.23
CA SER A 91 10.07 15.99 -0.36
C SER A 91 9.58 17.37 0.04
N TYR A 92 8.26 17.57 0.11
CA TYR A 92 7.66 18.85 0.49
C TYR A 92 7.78 19.13 2.01
N ASP A 93 7.75 18.07 2.85
CA ASP A 93 8.01 18.17 4.28
C ASP A 93 9.49 18.46 4.58
N ALA A 94 10.41 17.80 3.89
CA ALA A 94 11.84 18.02 3.99
C ALA A 94 12.24 19.45 3.58
N ALA A 95 11.53 20.03 2.59
CA ALA A 95 11.64 21.44 2.23
C ALA A 95 11.06 22.39 3.30
N GLY A 96 10.36 21.85 4.30
CA GLY A 96 9.78 22.59 5.41
C GLY A 96 8.56 23.41 5.04
N LEU A 97 7.86 23.02 3.97
CA LEU A 97 6.74 23.75 3.38
C LEU A 97 5.37 23.21 3.82
N LEU A 98 5.31 22.06 4.49
CA LEU A 98 4.06 21.54 5.02
C LEU A 98 3.56 22.38 6.20
N PRO A 99 2.25 22.67 6.25
CA PRO A 99 1.65 23.29 7.42
C PRO A 99 1.64 22.29 8.58
N GLY A 100 1.97 22.77 9.77
CA GLY A 100 2.01 21.96 10.97
C GLY A 100 2.03 22.79 12.25
N GLN A 101 1.93 22.11 13.39
CA GLN A 101 1.97 22.70 14.72
C GLN A 101 3.14 22.12 15.50
N TRP A 102 3.80 22.95 16.31
CA TRP A 102 4.84 22.47 17.21
C TRP A 102 4.19 21.85 18.45
N ILE A 103 4.56 20.61 18.74
CA ILE A 103 4.12 19.88 19.91
C ILE A 103 5.32 19.68 20.83
N GLU A 104 5.15 19.96 22.11
CA GLU A 104 6.13 19.64 23.14
C GLU A 104 6.06 18.14 23.43
N LYS A 105 7.20 17.46 23.39
CA LYS A 105 7.27 16.05 23.75
C LYS A 105 7.45 15.98 25.27
N ASP A 106 6.44 15.47 25.99
CA ASP A 106 6.60 15.18 27.42
C ASP A 106 7.72 14.12 27.57
N GLU A 107 8.78 14.44 28.30
CA GLU A 107 9.98 13.61 28.49
C GLU A 107 9.73 12.24 29.17
N ARG A 108 8.46 11.89 29.47
CA ARG A 108 8.09 10.68 30.23
C ARG A 108 7.80 9.45 29.37
N GLU A 109 7.70 9.56 28.05
CA GLU A 109 7.44 8.42 27.16
C GLU A 109 8.69 7.96 26.36
N SER A 110 9.88 8.48 26.69
CA SER A 110 11.11 8.25 25.91
C SER A 110 12.10 7.25 26.53
N SER A 111 11.72 6.44 27.52
CA SER A 111 12.66 5.52 28.19
C SER A 111 12.65 4.08 27.68
N GLU A 112 11.90 3.75 26.63
CA GLU A 112 11.89 2.40 26.06
C GLU A 112 11.86 2.49 24.53
N ASP A 113 12.99 2.86 23.90
CA ASP A 113 13.40 2.13 22.70
C ASP A 113 14.89 2.35 22.41
N CYS A 114 15.53 1.25 22.07
CA CYS A 114 16.93 0.98 22.31
C CYS A 114 17.77 1.35 21.08
N ASP A 115 18.95 1.94 21.31
CA ASP A 115 20.04 1.97 20.34
C ASP A 115 20.42 0.52 19.97
N ALA A 116 20.00 0.08 18.79
CA ALA A 116 20.54 -1.11 18.13
C ALA A 116 20.77 -0.78 16.65
N GLU A 117 22.01 -0.39 16.36
CA GLU A 117 22.59 -0.43 15.02
C GLU A 117 22.68 -1.90 14.59
N GLU A 118 21.80 -2.35 13.69
CA GLU A 118 22.02 -3.59 12.94
C GLU A 118 21.70 -3.41 11.46
N ASP A 119 22.79 -3.51 10.69
CA ASP A 119 22.91 -3.53 9.24
C ASP A 119 22.11 -4.71 8.67
N SER A 120 20.95 -4.44 8.08
CA SER A 120 20.29 -5.35 7.14
C SER A 120 19.41 -4.56 6.16
N GLU A 121 19.84 -4.56 4.90
CA GLU A 121 19.09 -4.06 3.75
C GLU A 121 17.85 -4.93 3.55
N GLU A 122 16.69 -4.49 4.05
CA GLU A 122 15.31 -4.78 3.58
C GLU A 122 14.32 -4.50 4.71
N GLU A 123 13.81 -3.28 4.80
CA GLU A 123 12.42 -2.94 5.18
C GLU A 123 12.26 -1.43 5.25
N LEU A 124 11.23 -0.92 4.57
CA LEU A 124 10.89 0.49 4.50
C LEU A 124 10.47 0.98 5.90
N GLU A 125 11.43 1.50 6.66
CA GLU A 125 11.24 2.07 7.99
C GLU A 125 10.09 3.09 7.99
N ASP A 126 9.23 2.98 9.01
CA ASP A 126 8.09 3.83 9.33
C ASP A 126 8.27 5.30 8.91
N LEU A 127 7.53 5.68 7.85
CA LEU A 127 7.53 7.02 7.25
C LEU A 127 7.27 8.14 8.29
N GLY A 128 6.64 7.81 9.41
CA GLY A 128 6.29 8.76 10.49
C GLY A 128 7.41 9.09 11.47
N THR A 129 8.38 8.19 11.70
CA THR A 129 9.36 8.36 12.77
C THR A 129 10.58 9.18 12.34
N LYS A 130 10.96 9.15 11.05
CA LYS A 130 12.11 9.92 10.52
C LYS A 130 11.77 11.32 9.99
N LEU A 131 10.49 11.66 9.78
CA LEU A 131 10.08 12.90 9.10
C LEU A 131 10.03 14.15 10.00
N GLN A 132 9.97 13.98 11.31
CA GLN A 132 9.53 15.08 12.17
C GLN A 132 10.67 16.08 12.41
N ARG A 133 10.55 17.27 11.81
CA ARG A 133 11.45 18.40 12.07
C ARG A 133 11.49 18.69 13.58
N ARG A 134 12.69 18.62 14.16
CA ARG A 134 12.95 18.94 15.56
C ARG A 134 13.57 20.32 15.70
N LYS A 135 13.06 21.13 16.62
CA LYS A 135 13.68 22.40 17.02
C LYS A 135 13.47 22.59 18.52
N ASN A 136 14.56 22.76 19.28
CA ASN A 136 14.53 23.06 20.73
C ASN A 136 13.63 22.11 21.56
N GLY A 137 13.69 20.80 21.32
CA GLY A 137 12.86 19.81 22.03
C GLY A 137 11.39 19.74 21.59
N GLN A 138 10.97 20.61 20.67
CA GLN A 138 9.65 20.57 20.04
C GLN A 138 9.71 19.82 18.71
N GLN A 139 8.63 19.08 18.44
CA GLN A 139 8.48 18.25 17.26
C GLN A 139 7.32 18.80 16.41
N MET A 140 7.55 18.97 15.10
CA MET A 140 6.53 19.50 14.20
C MET A 140 5.55 18.39 13.80
N PHE A 141 4.28 18.57 14.15
CA PHE A 141 3.18 17.69 13.75
C PHE A 141 2.46 18.22 12.51
N SER A 142 2.41 17.42 11.46
CA SER A 142 1.66 17.68 10.24
C SER A 142 0.47 16.72 10.13
N GLN A 143 -0.74 17.27 10.05
CA GLN A 143 -1.97 16.49 9.95
C GLN A 143 -2.04 15.67 8.65
N LEU A 144 -1.50 16.20 7.54
CA LEU A 144 -1.49 15.51 6.24
C LEU A 144 -0.62 14.26 6.28
N ILE A 145 0.57 14.36 6.90
CA ILE A 145 1.49 13.22 7.04
C ILE A 145 0.88 12.16 7.96
N TYR A 146 0.26 12.58 9.07
CA TYR A 146 -0.46 11.67 9.95
C TYR A 146 -1.54 10.87 9.18
N HIS A 147 -2.40 11.55 8.43
CA HIS A 147 -3.45 10.88 7.66
C HIS A 147 -2.89 9.96 6.57
N LEU A 148 -1.82 10.38 5.89
CA LEU A 148 -1.15 9.56 4.88
C LEU A 148 -0.66 8.24 5.47
N ASN A 149 0.00 8.29 6.63
CA ASN A 149 0.51 7.09 7.31
C ASN A 149 -0.63 6.17 7.79
N GLU A 150 -1.69 6.72 8.37
CA GLU A 150 -2.83 5.92 8.84
C GLU A 150 -3.57 5.23 7.68
N ASN A 151 -3.76 5.94 6.56
CA ASN A 151 -4.36 5.34 5.37
C ASN A 151 -3.42 4.31 4.72
N HIS A 152 -2.10 4.51 4.77
CA HIS A 152 -1.14 3.51 4.26
C HIS A 152 -1.21 2.22 5.08
N LYS A 153 -1.18 2.32 6.42
CA LYS A 153 -1.34 1.17 7.33
C LYS A 153 -2.64 0.42 7.08
N LEU A 154 -3.73 1.14 6.82
CA LEU A 154 -5.02 0.54 6.48
C LEU A 154 -4.89 -0.40 5.27
N TRP A 155 -4.26 0.05 4.18
CA TRP A 155 -4.13 -0.78 2.97
C TRP A 155 -3.17 -1.94 3.16
N LYS A 156 -2.04 -1.75 3.85
CA LYS A 156 -1.13 -2.85 4.20
C LYS A 156 -1.85 -3.95 4.97
N LYS A 157 -2.65 -3.56 5.96
CA LYS A 157 -3.47 -4.51 6.73
C LYS A 157 -4.46 -5.27 5.84
N ILE A 158 -5.13 -4.58 4.91
CA ILE A 158 -6.05 -5.23 3.98
C ILE A 158 -5.31 -6.22 3.06
N ILE A 159 -4.11 -5.87 2.59
CA ILE A 159 -3.28 -6.79 1.78
C ILE A 159 -2.94 -8.05 2.58
N GLU A 160 -2.49 -7.90 3.83
CA GLU A 160 -2.20 -9.04 4.71
C GLU A 160 -3.43 -9.94 4.91
N GLU A 161 -4.60 -9.36 5.15
CA GLU A 161 -5.87 -10.09 5.28
C GLU A 161 -6.25 -10.81 3.97
N GLU A 162 -6.06 -10.18 2.80
CA GLU A 162 -6.31 -10.78 1.49
C GLU A 162 -5.38 -11.97 1.19
N GLU A 163 -4.10 -11.89 1.57
CA GLU A 163 -3.12 -12.97 1.36
C GLU A 163 -3.36 -14.15 2.33
N LEU A 164 -3.73 -13.88 3.59
CA LEU A 164 -4.12 -14.92 4.54
C LEU A 164 -5.33 -15.71 4.04
N ASN A 165 -6.38 -15.02 3.58
CA ASN A 165 -7.58 -15.68 3.06
C ASN A 165 -7.28 -16.57 1.84
N LYS A 166 -6.42 -16.12 0.92
CA LYS A 166 -5.99 -16.95 -0.23
C LYS A 166 -5.23 -18.21 0.22
N SER A 167 -4.40 -18.09 1.26
CA SER A 167 -3.65 -19.24 1.80
C SER A 167 -4.58 -20.29 2.45
N GLU A 168 -5.63 -19.84 3.14
CA GLU A 168 -6.64 -20.72 3.74
C GLU A 168 -7.51 -21.40 2.67
N GLU A 169 -7.92 -20.68 1.62
CA GLU A 169 -8.67 -21.25 0.50
C GLU A 169 -7.86 -22.33 -0.25
N ASN A 170 -6.57 -22.08 -0.49
CA ASN A 170 -5.68 -23.07 -1.12
C ASN A 170 -5.49 -24.31 -0.22
N ALA A 171 -5.29 -24.13 1.08
CA ALA A 171 -5.18 -25.25 2.03
C ALA A 171 -6.48 -26.08 2.14
N HIS A 172 -7.65 -25.45 1.98
CA HIS A 172 -8.95 -26.14 1.96
C HIS A 172 -9.18 -26.91 0.65
N SER A 173 -8.75 -26.34 -0.49
CA SER A 173 -8.80 -27.01 -1.80
C SER A 173 -7.87 -28.22 -1.87
N GLU A 174 -6.67 -28.14 -1.30
CA GLU A 174 -5.73 -29.27 -1.23
C GLU A 174 -6.23 -30.40 -0.32
N ASN A 175 -6.80 -30.07 0.85
CA ASN A 175 -7.41 -31.06 1.75
C ASN A 175 -8.65 -31.75 1.14
N THR A 176 -9.46 -31.02 0.37
CA THR A 176 -10.63 -31.59 -0.32
C THR A 176 -10.22 -32.53 -1.45
N THR A 177 -9.13 -32.21 -2.16
CA THR A 177 -8.58 -33.06 -3.23
C THR A 177 -8.00 -34.36 -2.68
N LEU A 178 -7.38 -34.33 -1.50
CA LEU A 178 -6.84 -35.53 -0.83
C LEU A 178 -7.94 -36.51 -0.36
N CYS A 179 -9.16 -36.04 -0.10
CA CYS A 179 -10.28 -36.87 0.36
C CYS A 179 -10.98 -37.64 -0.78
N GLN A 180 -10.77 -37.25 -2.05
CA GLN A 180 -11.51 -37.81 -3.20
C GLN A 180 -10.77 -38.96 -3.90
N THR A 181 -9.55 -39.30 -3.54
CA THR A 181 -8.73 -40.31 -4.24
C THR A 181 -8.85 -41.75 -3.71
N ASP A 182 -9.65 -42.01 -2.67
CA ASP A 182 -9.71 -43.31 -1.98
C ASP A 182 -10.89 -44.22 -2.41
N GLU A 183 -11.40 -44.14 -3.64
CA GLU A 183 -12.24 -45.21 -4.21
C GLU A 183 -11.36 -46.29 -4.88
N ILE A 184 -10.83 -47.20 -4.06
CA ILE A 184 -10.14 -48.42 -4.52
C ILE A 184 -11.17 -49.35 -5.18
N GLN A 185 -11.05 -49.55 -6.49
CA GLN A 185 -11.82 -50.56 -7.21
C GLN A 185 -11.31 -51.97 -6.84
N VAL A 186 -12.18 -52.76 -6.23
CA VAL A 186 -11.93 -54.17 -5.90
C VAL A 186 -11.88 -54.96 -7.22
N ILE A 187 -10.68 -55.45 -7.58
CA ILE A 187 -10.49 -56.38 -8.69
C ILE A 187 -10.81 -57.78 -8.16
N GLU A 188 -11.86 -58.42 -8.67
CA GLU A 188 -12.11 -59.84 -8.47
C GLU A 188 -11.14 -60.65 -9.35
N GLU A 189 -10.22 -61.38 -8.72
CA GLU A 189 -9.34 -62.34 -9.38
C GLU A 189 -10.15 -63.58 -9.81
N ALA A 190 -10.13 -63.89 -11.10
CA ALA A 190 -10.72 -65.09 -11.67
C ALA A 190 -9.67 -66.22 -11.63
N ASP A 191 -9.98 -67.31 -10.91
CA ASP A 191 -9.19 -68.53 -10.87
C ASP A 191 -9.21 -69.24 -12.25
N GLU A 192 -8.03 -69.41 -12.84
CA GLU A 192 -7.82 -70.30 -14.00
C GLU A 192 -7.60 -71.74 -13.50
N GLU A 193 -8.63 -72.59 -13.59
CA GLU A 193 -8.48 -74.04 -13.48
C GLU A 193 -8.15 -74.65 -14.85
N ASP A 194 -6.92 -75.13 -14.95
CA ASP A 194 -6.36 -75.87 -16.09
C ASP A 194 -6.57 -77.38 -15.86
N GLU A 195 -7.58 -78.00 -16.49
CA GLU A 195 -7.66 -79.47 -16.61
C GLU A 195 -7.95 -79.93 -18.05
N ARG A 196 -6.87 -80.39 -18.70
CA ARG A 196 -6.72 -81.56 -19.58
C ARG A 196 -7.95 -82.07 -20.36
N HIS A 197 -7.81 -82.12 -21.69
CA HIS A 197 -7.80 -83.38 -22.46
C HIS A 197 -7.14 -83.24 -23.83
#